data_AF-A0A960X229-F1
#
_entry.id   AF-A0A960X229-F1
#
_cell.length_a   1.000
_cell.length_b   1.000
_cell.length_c   1.000
_cell.angle_alpha   90.00
_cell.angle_beta   90.00
_cell.angle_gamma   90.00
#
_symmetry.space_group_name_H-M   'P 1'
#
loop_
_entity.id
_entity.type
_entity.pdbx_description
1 polymer ?
#
loop_
_entity_poly.entity_id
_entity_poly.type
_entity_poly.pdbx_seq_one_letter_code
_entity_poly.pdbx_strand_id
1 'polypeptide(L)'
;MKIAPILLFLVAFALSASAKPLQVFILAGQSNMQGHAKVSTFEHVGMDPATKPMLNEMQNADGTPKVCERVWISSIGCADTEQIGKLTAGFGASQNGPKIGPEFTFGLYMQKVSDAPILIIKTSWGGKSLNTDFRPPSAGPYVFNETQLAALQKQGKDIAAIKAAKREETGAYYRLMIEHVKRVLADIKRVVPSYDASQGYELAGFVWFQGWNDMVGQGTYPNRDQPGGYAAYSDLMAQFIRDVRRDLHAPGLPFVIGVLGVGGPTSEYGPEQQR
;
A
#
# COMPACT_ATOMS: atom_id res chain seq x y z
N MET A 1 -50.83 9.90 -60.01
CA MET A 1 -49.77 10.13 -59.00
C MET A 1 -49.67 8.89 -58.13
N LYS A 2 -48.58 8.12 -58.24
CA LYS A 2 -48.28 7.00 -57.35
C LYS A 2 -47.28 7.50 -56.30
N ILE A 3 -47.67 7.52 -55.04
CA ILE A 3 -46.81 7.93 -53.93
C ILE A 3 -46.04 6.68 -53.49
N ALA A 4 -44.72 6.70 -53.65
CA ALA A 4 -43.83 5.65 -53.14
C ALA A 4 -43.52 5.91 -51.66
N PRO A 5 -43.51 4.89 -50.78
CA PRO A 5 -43.14 5.07 -49.39
C PRO A 5 -41.62 5.11 -49.29
N ILE A 6 -41.09 6.23 -48.78
CA ILE A 6 -39.69 6.35 -48.37
C ILE A 6 -39.55 5.67 -47.01
N LEU A 7 -38.87 4.52 -46.99
CA LEU A 7 -38.54 3.81 -45.76
C LEU A 7 -37.34 4.52 -45.09
N LEU A 8 -37.60 5.23 -43.99
CA LEU A 8 -36.57 5.91 -43.21
C LEU A 8 -35.84 4.87 -42.35
N PHE A 9 -34.64 4.46 -42.75
CA PHE A 9 -33.76 3.63 -41.91
C PHE A 9 -33.20 4.48 -40.76
N LEU A 10 -33.76 4.27 -39.56
CA LEU A 10 -33.19 4.79 -38.31
C LEU A 10 -31.96 3.95 -37.95
N VAL A 11 -30.78 4.43 -38.31
CA VAL A 11 -29.52 3.87 -37.81
C VAL A 11 -29.38 4.30 -36.35
N ALA A 12 -29.72 3.41 -35.43
CA ALA A 12 -29.43 3.59 -34.02
C ALA A 12 -27.91 3.51 -33.81
N PHE A 13 -27.25 4.66 -33.70
CA PHE A 13 -25.90 4.71 -33.15
C PHE A 13 -25.99 4.33 -31.67
N ALA A 14 -25.66 3.08 -31.36
CA ALA A 14 -25.34 2.69 -30.00
C ALA A 14 -24.07 3.47 -29.61
N LEU A 15 -24.23 4.52 -28.81
CA LEU A 15 -23.12 5.12 -28.08
C LEU A 15 -22.57 4.03 -27.16
N SER A 16 -21.53 3.33 -27.60
CA SER A 16 -20.71 2.52 -26.69
C SER A 16 -20.14 3.48 -25.65
N ALA A 17 -20.71 3.47 -24.45
CA ALA A 17 -20.09 4.12 -23.31
C ALA A 17 -18.69 3.52 -23.15
N SER A 18 -17.66 4.31 -23.44
CA SER A 18 -16.28 3.89 -23.27
C SER A 18 -16.08 3.47 -21.81
N ALA A 19 -15.62 2.25 -21.57
CA ALA A 19 -15.32 1.78 -20.22
C ALA A 19 -14.34 2.75 -19.54
N LYS A 20 -14.57 3.05 -18.26
CA LYS A 20 -13.65 3.89 -17.48
C LYS A 20 -12.30 3.17 -17.38
N PRO A 21 -11.16 3.89 -17.45
CA PRO A 21 -9.85 3.28 -17.24
C PRO A 21 -9.78 2.52 -15.91
N LEU A 22 -9.00 1.44 -15.88
CA LEU A 22 -8.72 0.72 -14.63
C LEU A 22 -7.93 1.62 -13.68
N GLN A 23 -8.44 1.82 -12.47
CA GLN A 23 -7.73 2.58 -11.43
C GLN A 23 -6.80 1.66 -10.65
N VAL A 24 -5.50 1.95 -10.68
CA VAL A 24 -4.49 1.18 -9.99
C VAL A 24 -4.00 1.92 -8.76
N PHE A 25 -4.11 1.28 -7.60
CA PHE A 25 -3.58 1.78 -6.33
C PHE A 25 -2.43 0.90 -5.85
N ILE A 26 -1.32 1.53 -5.47
CA ILE A 26 -0.17 0.83 -4.90
C ILE A 26 -0.23 0.99 -3.39
N LEU A 27 -0.26 -0.13 -2.66
CA LEU A 27 -0.25 -0.16 -1.20
C LEU A 27 1.11 -0.74 -0.77
N ALA A 28 1.95 0.06 -0.12
CA ALA A 28 3.28 -0.35 0.27
C ALA A 28 3.61 0.00 1.72
N GLY A 29 4.45 -0.81 2.36
CA GLY A 29 4.94 -0.52 3.70
C GLY A 29 5.38 -1.75 4.48
N GLN A 30 5.21 -1.70 5.81
CA GLN A 30 5.64 -2.78 6.71
C GLN A 30 4.47 -3.60 7.27
N SER A 31 4.62 -4.20 8.46
CA SER A 31 3.62 -5.05 9.12
C SER A 31 2.21 -4.45 9.21
N ASN A 32 2.07 -3.14 9.47
CA ASN A 32 0.75 -2.50 9.48
C ASN A 32 0.09 -2.46 8.09
N MET A 33 0.88 -2.35 7.01
CA MET A 33 0.39 -2.53 5.64
C MET A 33 0.15 -4.01 5.31
N GLN A 34 1.00 -4.94 5.81
CA GLN A 34 0.76 -6.37 5.64
C GLN A 34 -0.61 -6.75 6.18
N GLY A 35 -0.96 -6.22 7.36
CA GLY A 35 -2.24 -6.47 8.00
C GLY A 35 -2.21 -7.65 8.94
N HIS A 36 -2.32 -7.36 10.24
CA HIS A 36 -2.32 -8.37 11.31
C HIS A 36 -3.65 -8.46 12.07
N ALA A 37 -4.68 -7.74 11.63
CA ALA A 37 -6.01 -7.86 12.21
C ALA A 37 -6.65 -9.17 11.74
N LYS A 38 -7.05 -10.04 12.68
CA LYS A 38 -7.69 -11.31 12.36
C LYS A 38 -9.13 -11.08 11.94
N VAL A 39 -9.64 -11.88 11.01
CA VAL A 39 -11.07 -11.83 10.64
C VAL A 39 -11.97 -12.10 11.85
N SER A 40 -11.52 -12.95 12.78
CA SER A 40 -12.23 -13.25 14.02
C SER A 40 -12.41 -12.05 14.95
N THR A 41 -11.75 -10.91 14.71
CA THR A 41 -11.90 -9.70 15.53
C THR A 41 -12.84 -8.67 14.88
N PHE A 42 -13.48 -8.96 13.75
CA PHE A 42 -14.35 -8.00 13.06
C PHE A 42 -15.49 -7.49 13.94
N GLU A 43 -16.14 -8.36 14.69
CA GLU A 43 -17.25 -7.97 15.59
C GLU A 43 -16.85 -6.88 16.59
N HIS A 44 -15.57 -6.81 16.96
CA HIS A 44 -15.05 -5.82 17.90
C HIS A 44 -15.05 -4.40 17.30
N VAL A 45 -14.99 -4.28 15.96
CA VAL A 45 -15.18 -3.00 15.25
C VAL A 45 -16.60 -2.47 15.47
N GLY A 46 -17.58 -3.34 15.73
CA GLY A 46 -18.97 -2.93 15.98
C GLY A 46 -19.27 -2.52 17.42
N MET A 47 -18.32 -2.66 18.35
CA MET A 47 -18.52 -2.30 19.76
C MET A 47 -18.54 -0.79 19.98
N ASP A 48 -17.84 -0.03 19.12
CA ASP A 48 -17.92 1.42 19.08
C ASP A 48 -19.02 1.84 18.06
N PRO A 49 -20.04 2.61 18.48
CA PRO A 49 -21.07 3.11 17.58
C PRO A 49 -20.54 3.85 16.35
N ALA A 50 -19.39 4.53 16.47
CA ALA A 50 -18.78 5.29 15.38
C ALA A 50 -18.21 4.38 14.28
N THR A 51 -17.75 3.18 14.63
CA THR A 51 -17.17 2.21 13.68
C THR A 51 -18.13 1.10 13.27
N LYS A 52 -19.30 0.99 13.91
CA LYS A 52 -20.37 0.05 13.52
C LYS A 52 -20.79 0.16 12.04
N PRO A 53 -20.92 1.33 11.41
CA PRO A 53 -21.19 1.41 9.97
C PRO A 53 -20.10 0.76 9.12
N MET A 54 -18.82 0.84 9.53
CA MET A 54 -17.72 0.19 8.83
C MET A 54 -17.83 -1.33 8.90
N LEU A 55 -18.21 -1.89 10.06
CA LEU A 55 -18.44 -3.33 10.18
C LEU A 55 -19.53 -3.82 9.21
N ASN A 56 -20.62 -3.07 9.06
CA ASN A 56 -21.70 -3.38 8.11
C ASN A 56 -21.22 -3.36 6.64
N GLU A 57 -20.19 -2.58 6.33
CA GLU A 57 -19.55 -2.59 5.01
C GLU A 57 -18.64 -3.81 4.82
N MET A 58 -18.02 -4.30 5.89
CA MET A 58 -17.08 -5.41 5.86
C MET A 58 -17.73 -6.78 5.74
N GLN A 59 -18.98 -6.95 6.18
CA GLN A 59 -19.63 -8.26 6.31
C GLN A 59 -20.95 -8.40 5.53
N ASN A 60 -21.22 -9.60 5.03
CA ASN A 60 -22.54 -10.01 4.56
C ASN A 60 -23.51 -10.16 5.76
N ALA A 61 -24.80 -10.37 5.46
CA ALA A 61 -25.83 -10.57 6.50
C ALA A 61 -25.57 -11.79 7.41
N ASP A 62 -24.82 -12.77 6.93
CA ASP A 62 -24.41 -13.97 7.69
C ASP A 62 -23.09 -13.77 8.48
N GLY A 63 -22.52 -12.56 8.48
CA GLY A 63 -21.27 -12.23 9.17
C GLY A 63 -19.99 -12.60 8.40
N THR A 64 -20.09 -13.23 7.23
CA THR A 64 -18.92 -13.55 6.40
C THR A 64 -18.33 -12.29 5.76
N PRO A 65 -17.00 -12.21 5.53
CA PRO A 65 -16.41 -11.05 4.86
C PRO A 65 -16.99 -10.83 3.46
N LYS A 66 -17.34 -9.58 3.14
CA LYS A 66 -17.77 -9.23 1.78
C LYS A 66 -16.64 -9.45 0.77
N VAL A 67 -17.03 -9.78 -0.45
CA VAL A 67 -16.15 -9.74 -1.62
C VAL A 67 -16.45 -8.45 -2.37
N CYS A 68 -15.42 -7.67 -2.67
CA CYS A 68 -15.57 -6.46 -3.47
C CYS A 68 -16.02 -6.80 -4.89
N GLU A 69 -16.93 -6.00 -5.44
CA GLU A 69 -17.54 -6.28 -6.75
C GLU A 69 -16.56 -5.94 -7.88
N ARG A 70 -15.91 -4.77 -7.75
CA ARG A 70 -15.09 -4.12 -8.78
C ARG A 70 -13.63 -3.96 -8.38
N VAL A 71 -13.18 -4.66 -7.34
CA VAL A 71 -11.81 -4.53 -6.82
C VAL A 71 -11.09 -5.87 -6.88
N TRP A 72 -9.91 -5.84 -7.47
CA TRP A 72 -8.96 -6.95 -7.52
C TRP A 72 -7.68 -6.57 -6.81
N ILE A 73 -6.91 -7.56 -6.40
CA ILE A 73 -5.64 -7.37 -5.71
C ILE A 73 -4.58 -8.33 -6.25
N SER A 74 -3.35 -7.83 -6.33
CA SER A 74 -2.11 -8.60 -6.34
C SER A 74 -1.32 -8.25 -5.09
N SER A 75 -0.91 -9.23 -4.30
CA SER A 75 -0.25 -9.02 -3.01
C SER A 75 1.00 -9.88 -2.87
N ILE A 76 2.14 -9.26 -2.54
CA ILE A 76 3.37 -9.96 -2.14
C ILE A 76 3.85 -9.52 -0.76
N GLY A 77 4.58 -10.43 -0.11
CA GLY A 77 5.15 -10.23 1.22
C GLY A 77 4.20 -10.53 2.37
N CYS A 78 2.90 -10.74 2.11
CA CYS A 78 1.93 -11.24 3.09
C CYS A 78 1.93 -12.77 3.24
N ALA A 79 2.35 -13.49 2.20
CA ALA A 79 2.44 -14.94 2.12
C ALA A 79 3.71 -15.35 1.37
N ASP A 80 4.00 -16.67 1.30
CA ASP A 80 5.20 -17.21 0.64
C ASP A 80 5.22 -16.96 -0.86
N THR A 81 4.04 -16.91 -1.49
CA THR A 81 3.84 -16.61 -2.90
C THR A 81 2.90 -15.41 -3.08
N GLU A 82 2.94 -14.83 -4.28
CA GLU A 82 1.96 -13.82 -4.70
C GLU A 82 0.53 -14.35 -4.54
N GLN A 83 -0.33 -13.53 -3.93
CA GLN A 83 -1.77 -13.80 -3.82
C GLN A 83 -2.52 -12.86 -4.78
N ILE A 84 -3.43 -13.42 -5.57
CA ILE A 84 -4.26 -12.66 -6.52
C ILE A 84 -5.74 -13.02 -6.37
N GLY A 85 -6.62 -12.09 -6.72
CA GLY A 85 -8.06 -12.37 -6.82
C GLY A 85 -8.93 -11.14 -6.64
N LYS A 86 -10.26 -11.36 -6.59
CA LYS A 86 -11.17 -10.34 -6.11
C LYS A 86 -10.88 -10.04 -4.64
N LEU A 87 -10.86 -8.76 -4.30
CA LEU A 87 -10.55 -8.32 -2.95
C LEU A 87 -11.63 -8.78 -1.96
N THR A 88 -11.19 -9.45 -0.91
CA THR A 88 -11.98 -9.83 0.27
C THR A 88 -11.01 -9.90 1.46
N ALA A 89 -11.45 -10.38 2.62
CA ALA A 89 -10.53 -10.65 3.71
C ALA A 89 -9.59 -11.83 3.38
N GLY A 90 -8.41 -11.89 4.00
CA GLY A 90 -7.44 -12.97 3.80
C GLY A 90 -6.21 -12.60 2.97
N PHE A 91 -6.15 -11.37 2.45
CA PHE A 91 -4.93 -10.82 1.85
C PHE A 91 -3.98 -10.17 2.87
N GLY A 92 -4.31 -10.24 4.17
CA GLY A 92 -3.42 -9.86 5.26
C GLY A 92 -2.24 -10.83 5.44
N ALA A 93 -1.40 -10.62 6.46
CA ALA A 93 -0.32 -11.55 6.80
C ALA A 93 -0.86 -12.97 7.05
N SER A 94 -0.36 -13.97 6.32
CA SER A 94 -0.96 -15.32 6.21
C SER A 94 -0.81 -16.21 7.46
N GLN A 95 0.17 -15.91 8.32
CA GLN A 95 0.47 -16.72 9.50
C GLN A 95 -0.70 -16.72 10.49
N ASN A 96 -1.03 -17.84 11.14
CA ASN A 96 -2.04 -17.88 12.21
C ASN A 96 -3.47 -17.45 11.79
N GLY A 97 -3.88 -17.84 10.58
CA GLY A 97 -5.25 -17.70 10.09
C GLY A 97 -5.51 -16.46 9.22
N PRO A 98 -6.74 -16.29 8.72
CA PRO A 98 -7.09 -15.22 7.79
C PRO A 98 -7.03 -13.86 8.49
N LYS A 99 -6.37 -12.90 7.83
CA LYS A 99 -6.20 -11.53 8.32
C LYS A 99 -6.52 -10.51 7.24
N ILE A 100 -6.64 -9.27 7.68
CA ILE A 100 -6.73 -8.10 6.81
C ILE A 100 -5.65 -7.10 7.16
N GLY A 101 -5.21 -6.38 6.14
CA GLY A 101 -4.59 -5.07 6.29
C GLY A 101 -5.53 -3.95 5.86
N PRO A 102 -4.99 -2.75 5.64
CA PRO A 102 -5.78 -1.62 5.18
C PRO A 102 -6.38 -1.87 3.79
N GLU A 103 -5.88 -2.84 3.00
CA GLU A 103 -6.39 -3.11 1.66
C GLU A 103 -7.89 -3.41 1.64
N PHE A 104 -8.41 -4.10 2.66
CA PHE A 104 -9.77 -4.60 2.62
C PHE A 104 -10.79 -3.46 2.71
N THR A 105 -10.68 -2.64 3.76
CA THR A 105 -11.55 -1.47 3.92
C THR A 105 -11.23 -0.40 2.89
N PHE A 106 -9.96 -0.22 2.49
CA PHE A 106 -9.61 0.66 1.38
C PHE A 106 -10.41 0.31 0.12
N GLY A 107 -10.38 -0.95 -0.33
CA GLY A 107 -11.12 -1.34 -1.53
C GLY A 107 -12.64 -1.21 -1.40
N LEU A 108 -13.22 -1.58 -0.25
CA LEU A 108 -14.65 -1.42 0.02
C LEU A 108 -15.11 0.05 -0.12
N TYR A 109 -14.33 1.00 0.39
CA TYR A 109 -14.67 2.42 0.29
C TYR A 109 -14.34 2.99 -1.09
N MET A 110 -13.24 2.58 -1.72
CA MET A 110 -12.88 3.05 -3.05
C MET A 110 -13.91 2.67 -4.11
N GLN A 111 -14.48 1.45 -4.06
CA GLN A 111 -15.54 1.05 -4.99
C GLN A 111 -16.88 1.78 -4.75
N LYS A 112 -17.07 2.43 -3.58
CA LYS A 112 -18.25 3.25 -3.30
C LYS A 112 -18.14 4.65 -3.90
N VAL A 113 -16.93 5.19 -3.97
CA VAL A 113 -16.67 6.54 -4.49
C VAL A 113 -16.31 6.55 -5.98
N SER A 114 -16.04 5.38 -6.56
CA SER A 114 -15.72 5.21 -7.98
C SER A 114 -16.44 4.00 -8.59
N ASP A 115 -17.03 4.19 -9.77
CA ASP A 115 -17.61 3.09 -10.56
C ASP A 115 -16.59 2.42 -11.49
N ALA A 116 -15.34 2.92 -11.54
CA ALA A 116 -14.29 2.31 -12.35
C ALA A 116 -13.89 0.94 -11.76
N PRO A 117 -13.38 0.00 -12.57
CA PRO A 117 -12.71 -1.16 -12.03
C PRO A 117 -11.43 -0.73 -11.30
N ILE A 118 -11.08 -1.43 -10.23
CA ILE A 118 -9.95 -1.10 -9.37
C ILE A 118 -9.00 -2.29 -9.24
N LEU A 119 -7.71 -2.03 -9.36
CA LEU A 119 -6.63 -2.96 -9.04
C LEU A 119 -5.79 -2.41 -7.90
N ILE A 120 -5.65 -3.18 -6.82
CA ILE A 120 -4.69 -2.93 -5.76
C ILE A 120 -3.43 -3.75 -6.02
N ILE A 121 -2.27 -3.12 -6.00
CA ILE A 121 -0.97 -3.80 -5.99
C ILE A 121 -0.35 -3.59 -4.61
N LYS A 122 -0.35 -4.63 -3.78
CA LYS A 122 0.16 -4.59 -2.41
C LYS A 122 1.56 -5.20 -2.30
N THR A 123 2.48 -4.43 -1.74
CA THR A 123 3.89 -4.80 -1.54
C THR A 123 4.30 -4.49 -0.11
N SER A 124 4.25 -5.48 0.78
CA SER A 124 4.40 -5.20 2.21
C SER A 124 5.13 -6.29 2.97
N TRP A 125 6.07 -5.89 3.83
CA TRP A 125 6.93 -6.81 4.56
C TRP A 125 7.22 -6.32 5.99
N GLY A 126 7.03 -7.20 6.97
CA GLY A 126 7.31 -6.90 8.37
C GLY A 126 8.79 -6.55 8.61
N GLY A 127 9.04 -5.65 9.57
CA GLY A 127 10.40 -5.33 10.00
C GLY A 127 11.25 -4.54 8.99
N LYS A 128 10.62 -3.84 8.05
CA LYS A 128 11.31 -3.05 7.02
C LYS A 128 11.31 -1.55 7.31
N SER A 129 12.44 -0.93 7.04
CA SER A 129 12.70 0.50 7.23
C SER A 129 12.72 1.26 5.91
N LEU A 130 12.37 2.54 5.94
CA LEU A 130 12.65 3.46 4.85
C LEU A 130 14.15 3.72 4.73
N ASN A 131 14.86 3.83 5.86
CA ASN A 131 16.27 4.17 5.84
C ASN A 131 17.20 3.10 5.22
N THR A 132 16.83 1.82 5.28
CA THR A 132 17.58 0.72 4.63
C THR A 132 16.79 0.07 3.52
N ASP A 133 15.69 -0.61 3.86
CA ASP A 133 15.09 -1.62 2.99
C ASP A 133 14.38 -1.00 1.78
N PHE A 134 13.62 0.07 2.04
CA PHE A 134 12.94 0.87 1.03
C PHE A 134 13.73 2.12 0.64
N ARG A 135 15.02 2.19 0.99
CA ARG A 135 15.84 3.36 0.71
C ARG A 135 15.85 3.63 -0.81
N PRO A 136 15.45 4.82 -1.25
CA PRO A 136 15.34 5.10 -2.67
C PRO A 136 16.71 5.23 -3.33
N PRO A 137 16.86 4.82 -4.60
CA PRO A 137 18.13 4.89 -5.33
C PRO A 137 18.83 6.26 -5.27
N SER A 138 18.08 7.36 -5.36
CA SER A 138 18.64 8.71 -5.31
C SER A 138 19.28 9.07 -3.96
N ALA A 139 18.99 8.32 -2.90
CA ALA A 139 19.58 8.52 -1.58
C ALA A 139 21.00 7.94 -1.45
N GLY A 140 21.45 7.17 -2.45
CA GLY A 140 22.68 6.40 -2.38
C GLY A 140 22.62 5.27 -1.34
N PRO A 141 23.77 4.64 -1.02
CA PRO A 141 23.84 3.56 -0.04
C PRO A 141 23.49 4.06 1.38
N TYR A 142 23.17 3.14 2.30
CA TYR A 142 23.04 3.45 3.72
C TYR A 142 24.34 4.08 4.25
N VAL A 143 24.19 5.15 5.06
CA VAL A 143 25.31 5.88 5.67
C VAL A 143 25.34 5.61 7.17
N PHE A 144 26.46 5.06 7.66
CA PHE A 144 26.69 4.87 9.08
C PHE A 144 27.16 6.18 9.72
N ASN A 145 26.58 6.54 10.86
CA ASN A 145 27.07 7.67 11.65
C ASN A 145 28.27 7.27 12.54
N GLU A 146 28.95 8.28 13.09
CA GLU A 146 30.14 8.10 13.92
C GLU A 146 29.88 7.22 15.15
N THR A 147 28.73 7.39 15.81
CA THR A 147 28.35 6.60 16.99
C THR A 147 28.20 5.12 16.64
N GLN A 148 27.57 4.80 15.51
CA GLN A 148 27.46 3.43 15.02
C GLN A 148 28.83 2.82 14.72
N LEU A 149 29.70 3.56 14.03
CA LEU A 149 31.05 3.09 13.70
C LEU A 149 31.90 2.87 14.96
N ALA A 150 31.85 3.79 15.92
CA ALA A 150 32.54 3.66 17.21
C ALA A 150 32.03 2.46 18.02
N ALA A 151 30.72 2.20 18.02
CA ALA A 151 30.14 1.04 18.69
C ALA A 151 30.60 -0.29 18.06
N LEU A 152 30.63 -0.36 16.73
CA LEU A 152 31.13 -1.53 16.00
C LEU A 152 32.62 -1.76 16.24
N GLN A 153 33.42 -0.69 16.23
CA GLN A 153 34.85 -0.73 16.55
C GLN A 153 35.09 -1.28 17.96
N LYS A 154 34.35 -0.78 18.96
CA LYS A 154 34.45 -1.23 20.37
C LYS A 154 34.08 -2.70 20.55
N GLN A 155 33.17 -3.21 19.72
CA GLN A 155 32.79 -4.62 19.70
C GLN A 155 33.77 -5.52 18.92
N GLY A 156 34.84 -4.96 18.35
CA GLY A 156 35.80 -5.71 17.54
C GLY A 156 35.20 -6.28 16.25
N LYS A 157 34.15 -5.64 15.72
CA LYS A 157 33.45 -6.10 14.50
C LYS A 157 34.23 -5.68 13.25
N ASP A 158 34.15 -6.50 12.21
CA ASP A 158 34.65 -6.14 10.88
C ASP A 158 33.72 -5.10 10.23
N ILE A 159 34.12 -3.83 10.33
CA ILE A 159 33.37 -2.69 9.80
C ILE A 159 33.28 -2.76 8.27
N ALA A 160 34.31 -3.26 7.59
CA ALA A 160 34.31 -3.34 6.13
C ALA A 160 33.28 -4.36 5.65
N ALA A 161 33.25 -5.54 6.26
CA ALA A 161 32.25 -6.57 5.97
C ALA A 161 30.83 -6.09 6.28
N ILE A 162 30.61 -5.41 7.41
CA ILE A 162 29.30 -4.86 7.77
C ILE A 162 28.83 -3.80 6.76
N LYS A 163 29.71 -2.89 6.33
CA LYS A 163 29.38 -1.89 5.31
C LYS A 163 29.05 -2.53 3.97
N ALA A 164 29.77 -3.59 3.58
CA ALA A 164 29.49 -4.34 2.36
C ALA A 164 28.11 -5.02 2.44
N ALA A 165 27.83 -5.77 3.50
CA ALA A 165 26.51 -6.40 3.70
C ALA A 165 25.38 -5.36 3.70
N LYS A 166 25.58 -4.22 4.39
CA LYS A 166 24.56 -3.16 4.45
C LYS A 166 24.28 -2.53 3.09
N ARG A 167 25.30 -2.45 2.22
CA ARG A 167 25.15 -1.95 0.86
C ARG A 167 24.23 -2.85 0.03
N GLU A 168 24.37 -4.17 0.15
CA GLU A 168 23.52 -5.14 -0.55
C GLU A 168 22.06 -5.07 -0.08
N GLU A 169 21.84 -4.91 1.23
CA GLU A 169 20.50 -4.72 1.80
C GLU A 169 19.82 -3.42 1.34
N THR A 170 20.61 -2.40 1.02
CA THR A 170 20.12 -1.05 0.78
C THR A 170 19.22 -1.01 -0.45
N GLY A 171 17.96 -0.60 -0.25
CA GLY A 171 16.95 -0.46 -1.30
C GLY A 171 16.48 -1.78 -1.89
N ALA A 172 16.80 -2.93 -1.28
CA ALA A 172 16.40 -4.23 -1.82
C ALA A 172 14.87 -4.35 -1.94
N TYR A 173 14.12 -3.89 -0.94
CA TYR A 173 12.66 -3.93 -0.95
C TYR A 173 12.04 -2.81 -1.78
N TYR A 174 12.73 -1.68 -1.94
CA TYR A 174 12.37 -0.69 -2.95
C TYR A 174 12.36 -1.33 -4.35
N ARG A 175 13.43 -2.03 -4.71
CA ARG A 175 13.57 -2.68 -6.03
C ARG A 175 12.51 -3.76 -6.21
N LEU A 176 12.31 -4.64 -5.23
CA LEU A 176 11.26 -5.68 -5.26
C LEU A 176 9.85 -5.08 -5.43
N MET A 177 9.55 -3.98 -4.74
CA MET A 177 8.28 -3.27 -4.89
C MET A 177 8.09 -2.77 -6.33
N ILE A 178 9.06 -2.02 -6.88
CA ILE A 178 8.97 -1.46 -8.23
C ILE A 178 8.88 -2.57 -9.28
N GLU A 179 9.68 -3.63 -9.14
CA GLU A 179 9.64 -4.79 -10.04
C GLU A 179 8.27 -5.48 -10.01
N HIS A 180 7.69 -5.69 -8.84
CA HIS A 180 6.37 -6.30 -8.74
C HIS A 180 5.28 -5.43 -9.35
N VAL A 181 5.30 -4.12 -9.08
CA VAL A 181 4.36 -3.17 -9.71
C VAL A 181 4.46 -3.24 -11.22
N LYS A 182 5.67 -3.16 -11.79
CA LYS A 182 5.88 -3.28 -13.24
C LYS A 182 5.40 -4.61 -13.80
N ARG A 183 5.68 -5.71 -13.10
CA ARG A 183 5.25 -7.06 -13.51
C ARG A 183 3.73 -7.17 -13.58
N VAL A 184 3.01 -6.65 -12.59
CA VAL A 184 1.54 -6.69 -12.59
C VAL A 184 0.98 -5.79 -13.70
N LEU A 185 1.52 -4.59 -13.90
CA LEU A 185 1.08 -3.68 -14.96
C LEU A 185 1.33 -4.22 -16.37
N ALA A 186 2.39 -5.02 -16.56
CA ALA A 186 2.69 -5.67 -17.83
C ALA A 186 1.72 -6.81 -18.17
N ASP A 187 1.04 -7.39 -17.16
CA ASP A 187 0.10 -8.51 -17.33
C ASP A 187 -1.08 -8.36 -16.37
N ILE A 188 -1.85 -7.28 -16.56
CA ILE A 188 -3.00 -6.95 -15.72
C ILE A 188 -4.08 -8.04 -15.81
N LYS A 189 -4.27 -8.63 -17.00
CA LYS A 189 -5.35 -9.59 -17.26
C LYS A 189 -5.23 -10.86 -16.42
N ARG A 190 -4.00 -11.24 -16.03
CA ARG A 190 -3.76 -12.33 -15.06
C ARG A 190 -4.39 -12.06 -13.70
N VAL A 191 -4.43 -10.81 -13.26
CA VAL A 191 -4.99 -10.41 -11.95
C VAL A 191 -6.46 -9.97 -12.08
N VAL A 192 -6.79 -9.29 -13.18
CA VAL A 192 -8.12 -8.75 -13.50
C VAL A 192 -8.61 -9.39 -14.81
N PRO A 193 -9.27 -10.57 -14.78
CA PRO A 193 -9.62 -11.31 -16.00
C PRO A 193 -10.52 -10.53 -16.98
N SER A 194 -11.33 -9.61 -16.45
CA SER A 194 -12.20 -8.73 -17.24
C SER A 194 -11.50 -7.49 -17.80
N TYR A 195 -10.18 -7.37 -17.64
CA TYR A 195 -9.43 -6.23 -18.16
C TYR A 195 -9.41 -6.23 -19.69
N ASP A 196 -9.95 -5.16 -20.25
CA ASP A 196 -9.83 -4.76 -21.65
C ASP A 196 -8.68 -3.77 -21.80
N ALA A 197 -7.67 -4.11 -22.61
CA ALA A 197 -6.52 -3.25 -22.84
C ALA A 197 -6.88 -1.92 -23.55
N SER A 198 -7.98 -1.89 -24.29
CA SER A 198 -8.45 -0.67 -24.99
C SER A 198 -8.94 0.41 -24.02
N GLN A 199 -9.36 0.04 -22.81
CA GLN A 199 -9.78 0.99 -21.77
C GLN A 199 -8.59 1.65 -21.06
N GLY A 200 -7.37 1.07 -21.18
CA GLY A 200 -6.18 1.54 -20.48
C GLY A 200 -6.26 1.40 -18.96
N TYR A 201 -5.25 1.93 -18.27
CA TYR A 201 -5.22 2.04 -16.81
C TYR A 201 -4.59 3.36 -16.40
N GLU A 202 -4.88 3.80 -15.17
CA GLU A 202 -4.22 4.93 -14.52
C GLU A 202 -3.62 4.52 -13.18
N LEU A 203 -2.44 5.05 -12.84
CA LEU A 203 -1.91 4.95 -11.47
C LEU A 203 -2.60 6.02 -10.62
N ALA A 204 -3.68 5.64 -9.95
CA ALA A 204 -4.60 6.52 -9.25
C ALA A 204 -4.09 6.96 -7.86
N GLY A 205 -3.17 6.21 -7.26
CA GLY A 205 -2.57 6.61 -5.99
C GLY A 205 -1.58 5.61 -5.41
N PHE A 206 -0.76 6.12 -4.50
CA PHE A 206 0.18 5.35 -3.70
C PHE A 206 -0.13 5.56 -2.22
N VAL A 207 -0.35 4.49 -1.48
CA VAL A 207 -0.58 4.49 -0.04
C VAL A 207 0.65 3.89 0.64
N TRP A 208 1.33 4.71 1.43
CA TRP A 208 2.48 4.30 2.23
C TRP A 208 2.07 4.12 3.69
N PHE A 209 2.27 2.94 4.26
CA PHE A 209 2.09 2.72 5.70
C PHE A 209 3.28 2.01 6.33
N GLN A 210 4.24 2.82 6.75
CA GLN A 210 5.47 2.40 7.42
C GLN A 210 5.96 3.50 8.35
N GLY A 211 6.81 3.10 9.29
CA GLY A 211 7.62 4.05 10.06
C GLY A 211 8.11 3.47 11.39
N TRP A 212 7.50 2.39 11.89
CA TRP A 212 7.84 1.85 13.21
C TRP A 212 9.32 1.46 13.29
N ASN A 213 9.85 0.79 12.26
CA ASN A 213 11.25 0.36 12.26
C ASN A 213 12.24 1.52 12.21
N ASP A 214 11.86 2.63 11.57
CA ASP A 214 12.63 3.87 11.64
C ASP A 214 12.50 4.51 13.03
N MET A 215 11.29 4.59 13.57
CA MET A 215 11.01 5.13 14.91
C MET A 215 11.81 4.42 16.01
N VAL A 216 11.87 3.09 16.00
CA VAL A 216 12.64 2.33 17.01
C VAL A 216 14.14 2.26 16.71
N GLY A 217 14.59 2.71 15.55
CA GLY A 217 15.97 2.63 15.08
C GLY A 217 16.93 3.64 15.72
N GLN A 218 17.17 3.53 17.04
CA GLN A 218 18.03 4.45 17.82
C GLN A 218 19.40 4.71 17.21
N GLY A 219 20.05 3.68 16.67
CA GLY A 219 21.36 3.84 16.03
C GLY A 219 21.29 4.70 14.76
N THR A 220 20.18 4.67 14.04
CA THR A 220 19.94 5.50 12.84
C THR A 220 19.50 6.90 13.24
N TYR A 221 18.61 7.00 14.23
CA TYR A 221 18.02 8.24 14.73
C TYR A 221 18.41 8.45 16.19
N PRO A 222 19.67 8.85 16.48
CA PRO A 222 20.17 8.97 17.84
C PRO A 222 19.52 10.11 18.64
N ASN A 223 19.03 11.15 17.95
CA ASN A 223 18.40 12.33 18.56
C ASN A 223 16.88 12.34 18.40
N ARG A 224 16.26 11.15 18.29
CA ARG A 224 14.84 10.97 17.96
C ARG A 224 13.85 11.57 18.96
N ASP A 225 14.31 11.87 20.16
CA ASP A 225 13.61 12.54 21.25
C ASP A 225 13.62 14.08 21.13
N GLN A 226 14.44 14.61 20.23
CA GLN A 226 14.58 16.05 20.01
C GLN A 226 13.78 16.52 18.79
N PRO A 227 13.36 17.79 18.73
CA PRO A 227 12.78 18.38 17.52
C PRO A 227 13.69 18.15 16.30
N GLY A 228 13.14 17.62 15.21
CA GLY A 228 13.91 17.28 14.02
C GLY A 228 14.69 15.97 14.10
N GLY A 229 14.54 15.18 15.17
CA GLY A 229 15.22 13.90 15.35
C GLY A 229 14.98 12.84 14.25
N TYR A 230 13.93 13.04 13.44
CA TYR A 230 13.59 12.22 12.27
C TYR A 230 13.73 12.96 10.93
N ALA A 231 14.48 14.07 10.86
CA ALA A 231 14.64 14.85 9.62
C ALA A 231 15.13 13.97 8.44
N ALA A 232 16.03 13.03 8.70
CA ALA A 232 16.49 12.08 7.69
C ALA A 232 15.36 11.21 7.10
N TYR A 233 14.34 10.86 7.89
CA TYR A 233 13.16 10.14 7.38
C TYR A 233 12.38 11.02 6.40
N SER A 234 12.19 12.30 6.71
CA SER A 234 11.53 13.28 5.83
C SER A 234 12.27 13.46 4.51
N ASP A 235 13.60 13.60 4.56
CA ASP A 235 14.43 13.74 3.35
C ASP A 235 14.35 12.49 2.46
N LEU A 236 14.43 11.31 3.08
CA LEU A 236 14.31 10.04 2.37
C LEU A 236 12.90 9.83 1.82
N MET A 237 11.85 10.24 2.53
CA MET A 237 10.47 10.15 2.05
C MET A 237 10.29 11.01 0.79
N ALA A 238 10.83 12.23 0.80
CA ALA A 238 10.78 13.10 -0.37
C ALA A 238 11.51 12.48 -1.57
N GLN A 239 12.66 11.86 -1.34
CA GLN A 239 13.41 11.12 -2.37
C GLN A 239 12.64 9.88 -2.85
N PHE A 240 12.02 9.13 -1.94
CA PHE A 240 11.24 7.94 -2.24
C PHE A 240 10.07 8.26 -3.16
N ILE A 241 9.31 9.32 -2.84
CA ILE A 241 8.19 9.77 -3.67
C ILE A 241 8.67 10.14 -5.08
N ARG A 242 9.76 10.91 -5.21
CA ARG A 242 10.31 11.30 -6.51
C ARG A 242 10.79 10.10 -7.32
N ASP A 243 11.46 9.16 -6.67
CA ASP A 243 11.99 7.98 -7.31
C ASP A 243 10.88 7.04 -7.76
N VAL A 244 9.86 6.78 -6.93
CA VAL A 244 8.69 5.98 -7.34
C VAL A 244 8.00 6.61 -8.56
N ARG A 245 7.78 7.93 -8.53
CA ARG A 245 7.18 8.66 -9.66
C ARG A 245 8.01 8.55 -10.93
N ARG A 246 9.33 8.67 -10.82
CA ARG A 246 10.26 8.50 -11.96
C ARG A 246 10.19 7.08 -12.50
N ASP A 247 10.36 6.09 -11.63
CA ASP A 247 10.54 4.69 -12.01
C ASP A 247 9.26 4.06 -12.57
N LEU A 248 8.09 4.62 -12.21
CA LEU A 248 6.77 4.26 -12.75
C LEU A 248 6.28 5.22 -13.84
N HIS A 249 7.10 6.19 -14.26
CA HIS A 249 6.75 7.22 -15.27
C HIS A 249 5.44 7.97 -14.95
N ALA A 250 5.18 8.25 -13.68
CA ALA A 250 3.97 8.86 -13.17
C ALA A 250 4.27 10.10 -12.32
N PRO A 251 4.69 11.24 -12.92
CA PRO A 251 5.11 12.44 -12.19
C PRO A 251 4.03 13.03 -11.27
N GLY A 252 2.75 12.83 -11.61
CA GLY A 252 1.60 13.31 -10.85
C GLY A 252 1.03 12.31 -9.83
N LEU A 253 1.65 11.13 -9.64
CA LEU A 253 1.09 10.06 -8.78
C LEU A 253 0.77 10.60 -7.38
N PRO A 254 -0.50 10.59 -6.94
CA PRO A 254 -0.86 11.01 -5.59
C PRO A 254 -0.25 10.08 -4.54
N PHE A 255 0.21 10.65 -3.43
CA PHE A 255 0.77 9.91 -2.30
C PHE A 255 -0.05 10.19 -1.05
N VAL A 256 -0.43 9.13 -0.35
CA VAL A 256 -1.05 9.17 0.97
C VAL A 256 -0.11 8.46 1.94
N ILE A 257 0.27 9.13 3.02
CA ILE A 257 1.17 8.60 4.04
C ILE A 257 0.35 8.36 5.31
N GLY A 258 0.21 7.08 5.69
CA GLY A 258 -0.41 6.69 6.95
C GLY A 258 0.52 6.99 8.13
N VAL A 259 0.09 7.86 9.03
CA VAL A 259 0.81 8.20 10.26
C VAL A 259 0.68 7.06 11.28
N LEU A 260 1.77 6.72 11.97
CA LEU A 260 1.73 5.72 13.05
C LEU A 260 0.92 6.27 14.23
N GLY A 261 0.04 5.45 14.80
CA GLY A 261 -0.71 5.78 16.01
C GLY A 261 0.09 5.66 17.32
N VAL A 262 1.38 5.96 17.31
CA VAL A 262 2.25 5.83 18.50
C VAL A 262 2.47 7.20 19.12
N GLY A 263 2.17 7.34 20.41
CA GLY A 263 2.34 8.61 21.12
C GLY A 263 1.45 9.71 20.55
N GLY A 264 0.27 9.37 20.03
CA GLY A 264 -0.74 10.33 19.56
C GLY A 264 -1.07 11.39 20.61
N PRO A 265 -1.87 12.42 20.28
CA PRO A 265 -2.08 13.55 21.17
C PRO A 265 -2.96 13.15 22.37
N THR A 266 -2.40 12.38 23.31
CA THR A 266 -3.10 11.90 24.49
C THR A 266 -3.51 13.05 25.40
N SER A 267 -2.86 14.20 25.27
CA SER A 267 -3.27 15.47 25.88
C SER A 267 -4.59 16.03 25.32
N GLU A 268 -4.98 15.66 24.10
CA GLU A 268 -6.25 16.03 23.47
C GLU A 268 -7.37 15.04 23.80
N TYR A 269 -7.05 13.92 24.44
CA TYR A 269 -8.02 12.89 24.80
C TYR A 269 -8.72 13.27 26.11
N GLY A 270 -10.06 13.23 26.09
CA GLY A 270 -10.88 13.41 27.28
C GLY A 270 -10.70 12.25 28.27
N PRO A 271 -11.23 12.36 29.50
CA PRO A 271 -11.05 11.36 30.56
C PRO A 271 -11.45 9.92 30.17
N GLU A 272 -12.42 9.76 29.27
CA GLU A 272 -12.90 8.45 28.79
C GLU A 272 -12.07 7.88 27.63
N GLN A 273 -11.19 8.68 27.04
CA GLN A 273 -10.35 8.32 25.89
C GLN A 273 -8.89 8.05 26.28
N GLN A 274 -8.51 8.45 27.50
CA GLN A 274 -7.22 8.09 28.10
C GLN A 274 -7.31 6.63 28.58
N ARG A 275 -6.57 5.73 27.91
CA ARG A 275 -6.41 4.32 28.29
C ARG A 275 -5.23 4.12 29.22
#